data_AF-A0A7J6T8C8-F1
#
_entry.id   AF-A0A7J6T8C8-F1
#
_cell.length_a   1.000
_cell.length_b   1.000
_cell.length_c   1.000
_cell.angle_alpha   90.00
_cell.angle_beta   90.00
_cell.angle_gamma   90.00
#
_symmetry.space_group_name_H-M   'P 1'
#
loop_
_entity.id
_entity.type
_entity.pdbx_description
1 polymer ?
#
loop_
_entity_poly.entity_id
_entity_poly.type
_entity_poly.pdbx_seq_one_letter_code
_entity_poly.pdbx_strand_id
1 'polypeptide(L)'
;GSYQFSNEHIVFWRWIAPRCLALVGDRSVYHWTFDSANSAPVKVFDRAGKLAENTTQIIAYATNSSQTWCVLSGISTPDGGRTIEGSLQLFSVERKQQQLLEGHAANFADAPVDDSGEAIGLFSFMERKAGSTATKLHIMDLARKTHYKVGVDVPMPAENPSDFAVSLHISPKHGMVYVLTKGGYAFVFDIGSGA
;
A
#
# COMPACT_ATOMS: atom_id res chain seq x y z
N GLY A 1 -19.54 10.09 -23.07
CA GLY A 1 -18.32 10.08 -23.90
C GLY A 1 -17.47 8.88 -23.52
N SER A 2 -16.67 8.36 -24.44
CA SER A 2 -15.64 7.36 -24.17
C SER A 2 -14.27 8.05 -24.14
N TYR A 3 -13.39 7.63 -23.22
CA TYR A 3 -11.97 8.02 -23.21
C TYR A 3 -11.16 6.75 -23.43
N GLN A 4 -10.34 6.72 -24.48
CA GLN A 4 -9.43 5.60 -24.74
C GLN A 4 -8.04 5.96 -24.24
N PHE A 5 -7.50 5.12 -23.36
CA PHE A 5 -6.12 5.22 -22.92
C PHE A 5 -5.21 4.72 -24.06
N SER A 6 -4.50 5.63 -24.72
CA SER A 6 -3.82 5.32 -25.99
C SER A 6 -2.44 4.67 -25.85
N ASN A 7 -1.84 4.64 -24.65
CA ASN A 7 -0.42 4.30 -24.48
C ASN A 7 -0.12 3.09 -23.56
N GLU A 8 -1.08 2.58 -22.80
CA GLU A 8 -0.90 1.43 -21.87
C GLU A 8 -2.22 0.66 -21.67
N HIS A 9 -2.14 -0.65 -21.43
CA HIS A 9 -3.27 -1.41 -20.92
C HIS A 9 -3.42 -1.17 -19.42
N ILE A 10 -4.64 -0.86 -18.97
CA ILE A 10 -4.94 -0.68 -17.56
C ILE A 10 -5.13 -2.05 -16.91
N VAL A 11 -4.29 -2.37 -15.92
CA VAL A 11 -4.30 -3.65 -15.20
C VAL A 11 -4.97 -3.55 -13.83
N PHE A 12 -5.06 -2.35 -13.26
CA PHE A 12 -5.73 -2.09 -11.99
C PHE A 12 -6.23 -0.64 -11.95
N TRP A 13 -7.33 -0.39 -11.25
CA TRP A 13 -7.83 0.96 -11.02
C TRP A 13 -8.62 1.03 -9.71
N ARG A 14 -8.66 2.22 -9.11
CA ARG A 14 -9.53 2.52 -7.97
C ARG A 14 -9.77 4.02 -7.82
N TRP A 15 -10.83 4.37 -7.11
CA TRP A 15 -10.98 5.70 -6.57
C TRP A 15 -10.01 5.92 -5.40
N ILE A 16 -9.32 7.05 -5.41
CA ILE A 16 -8.43 7.51 -4.33
C ILE A 16 -8.94 8.79 -3.65
N ALA A 17 -9.82 9.52 -4.32
CA ALA A 17 -10.60 10.63 -3.77
C ALA A 17 -11.95 10.72 -4.49
N PRO A 18 -12.94 11.48 -3.99
CA PRO A 18 -14.27 11.57 -4.61
C PRO A 18 -14.29 11.96 -6.09
N ARG A 19 -13.25 12.65 -6.55
CA ARG A 19 -13.10 13.08 -7.95
C ARG A 19 -11.77 12.65 -8.58
N CYS A 20 -11.01 11.76 -7.93
CA CYS A 20 -9.71 11.34 -8.43
C CYS A 20 -9.62 9.82 -8.53
N LEU A 21 -9.31 9.35 -9.74
CA LEU A 21 -9.15 7.95 -10.08
C LEU A 21 -7.68 7.62 -10.27
N ALA A 22 -7.19 6.61 -9.56
CA ALA A 22 -5.89 6.02 -9.85
C ALA A 22 -6.05 4.93 -10.91
N LEU A 23 -5.24 5.02 -11.95
CA LEU A 23 -5.14 4.07 -13.04
C LEU A 23 -3.73 3.50 -13.05
N VAL A 24 -3.61 2.18 -12.97
CA VAL A 24 -2.32 1.49 -13.06
C VAL A 24 -2.26 0.78 -14.40
N GLY A 25 -1.34 1.22 -15.25
CA GLY A 25 -1.05 0.57 -16.51
C GLY A 25 0.02 -0.52 -16.38
N ASP A 26 0.39 -1.11 -17.51
CA ASP A 26 1.50 -2.07 -17.58
C ASP A 26 2.82 -1.47 -17.09
N ARG A 27 3.05 -0.16 -17.27
CA ARG A 27 4.34 0.48 -16.99
C ARG A 27 4.23 1.62 -15.98
N SER A 28 3.15 2.39 -15.98
CA SER A 28 3.06 3.60 -15.17
C SER A 28 1.77 3.67 -14.35
N VAL A 29 1.81 4.46 -13.29
CA VAL A 29 0.65 4.85 -12.49
C VAL A 29 0.23 6.27 -12.88
N TYR A 30 -1.06 6.48 -13.05
CA TYR A 30 -1.67 7.74 -13.44
C TYR A 30 -2.77 8.13 -12.46
N HIS A 31 -2.94 9.43 -12.24
CA HIS A 31 -4.09 10.01 -11.55
C HIS A 31 -4.96 10.78 -12.53
N TRP A 32 -6.26 10.55 -12.51
CA TRP A 32 -7.22 11.28 -13.31
C TRP A 32 -8.21 12.00 -12.40
N THR A 33 -8.04 13.32 -12.30
CA THR A 33 -8.93 14.18 -11.52
C THR A 33 -9.99 14.79 -12.44
N PHE A 34 -11.26 14.52 -12.16
CA PHE A 34 -12.39 14.92 -12.99
C PHE A 34 -12.79 16.38 -12.74
N ASP A 35 -11.92 17.35 -13.01
CA ASP A 35 -12.17 18.75 -12.65
C ASP A 35 -12.81 19.55 -13.79
N SER A 36 -12.69 19.05 -15.02
CA SER A 36 -13.28 19.62 -16.23
C SER A 36 -13.64 18.53 -17.24
N ALA A 37 -14.46 18.88 -18.22
CA ALA A 37 -14.88 17.97 -19.29
C ALA A 37 -13.71 17.44 -20.14
N ASN A 38 -12.59 18.18 -20.19
CA ASN A 38 -11.39 17.82 -20.95
C ASN A 38 -10.25 17.31 -20.04
N SER A 39 -10.54 16.99 -18.78
CA SER A 39 -9.54 16.38 -17.88
C SER A 39 -9.03 15.07 -18.47
N ALA A 40 -7.73 14.83 -18.30
CA ALA A 40 -7.06 13.62 -18.77
C ALA A 40 -6.20 13.03 -17.64
N PRO A 41 -5.95 11.71 -17.66
CA PRO A 41 -5.02 11.08 -16.73
C PRO A 41 -3.60 11.68 -16.82
N VAL A 42 -3.01 11.98 -15.68
CA VAL A 42 -1.65 12.51 -15.53
C VAL A 42 -0.76 11.45 -14.92
N LYS A 43 0.40 11.20 -15.53
CA LYS A 43 1.37 10.23 -15.01
C LYS A 43 1.94 10.70 -13.67
N VAL A 44 1.97 9.78 -12.69
CA VAL A 44 2.54 10.02 -11.36
C VAL A 44 3.95 9.44 -11.25
N PHE A 45 4.12 8.15 -11.57
CA PHE A 45 5.39 7.44 -11.54
C PHE A 45 5.38 6.17 -12.41
N ASP A 46 6.56 5.63 -12.71
CA ASP A 46 6.75 4.33 -13.36
C ASP A 46 6.78 3.20 -12.32
N ARG A 47 6.15 2.07 -12.63
CA ARG A 47 6.28 0.81 -11.88
C ARG A 47 7.76 0.44 -11.82
N ALA A 48 8.25 -0.02 -10.66
CA ALA A 48 9.67 -0.31 -10.46
C ALA A 48 9.91 -1.64 -9.72
N GLY A 49 11.11 -2.20 -9.89
CA GLY A 49 11.50 -3.48 -9.31
C GLY A 49 10.57 -4.62 -9.76
N LYS A 50 10.20 -5.51 -8.82
CA LYS A 50 9.25 -6.61 -9.04
C LYS A 50 7.92 -6.11 -9.61
N LEU A 51 7.48 -4.92 -9.20
CA LEU A 51 6.23 -4.36 -9.69
C LEU A 51 6.31 -3.94 -11.16
N ALA A 52 7.48 -3.79 -11.78
CA ALA A 52 7.58 -3.54 -13.22
C ALA A 52 7.48 -4.82 -14.08
N GLU A 53 7.53 -6.00 -13.46
CA GLU A 53 7.47 -7.27 -14.16
C GLU A 53 6.01 -7.63 -14.52
N ASN A 54 5.80 -8.17 -15.72
CA ASN A 54 4.47 -8.59 -16.19
C ASN A 54 3.91 -9.80 -15.43
N THR A 55 4.75 -10.51 -14.70
CA THR A 55 4.41 -11.64 -13.83
C THR A 55 3.82 -11.20 -12.49
N THR A 56 3.94 -9.90 -12.15
CA THR A 56 3.42 -9.35 -10.91
C THR A 56 2.00 -8.85 -11.11
N GLN A 57 1.07 -9.45 -10.38
CA GLN A 57 -0.32 -9.02 -10.33
C GLN A 57 -0.44 -7.81 -9.41
N ILE A 58 -0.92 -6.68 -9.93
CA ILE A 58 -1.25 -5.52 -9.10
C ILE A 58 -2.54 -5.79 -8.34
N ILE A 59 -2.50 -5.64 -7.01
CA ILE A 59 -3.63 -5.98 -6.13
C ILE A 59 -4.16 -4.78 -5.35
N ALA A 60 -3.34 -3.76 -5.11
CA ALA A 60 -3.78 -2.57 -4.41
C ALA A 60 -2.97 -1.34 -4.79
N TYR A 61 -3.60 -0.19 -4.55
CA TYR A 61 -2.99 1.12 -4.62
C TYR A 61 -3.56 1.96 -3.47
N ALA A 62 -2.77 2.81 -2.84
CA ALA A 62 -3.25 3.78 -1.86
C ALA A 62 -2.42 5.07 -1.90
N THR A 63 -3.00 6.15 -1.40
CA THR A 63 -2.31 7.43 -1.22
C THR A 63 -2.55 7.95 0.19
N ASN A 64 -1.68 8.83 0.67
CA ASN A 64 -2.05 9.65 1.83
C ASN A 64 -3.16 10.65 1.44
N SER A 65 -3.75 11.31 2.45
CA SER A 65 -4.85 12.28 2.29
C SER A 65 -4.52 13.38 1.29
N SER A 66 -3.30 13.91 1.32
CA SER A 66 -2.80 14.96 0.42
C SER A 66 -2.30 14.45 -0.94
N GLN A 67 -2.33 13.14 -1.20
CA GLN A 67 -1.82 12.51 -2.42
C GLN A 67 -0.34 12.84 -2.74
N THR A 68 0.44 13.22 -1.73
CA THR A 68 1.89 13.49 -1.84
C THR A 68 2.73 12.22 -1.70
N TRP A 69 2.10 11.13 -1.24
CA TRP A 69 2.67 9.80 -1.17
C TRP A 69 1.72 8.77 -1.75
N CYS A 70 2.30 7.78 -2.40
CA CYS A 70 1.60 6.67 -3.03
C CYS A 70 2.25 5.36 -2.62
N VAL A 71 1.46 4.30 -2.50
CA VAL A 71 1.98 2.93 -2.46
C VAL A 71 1.27 2.09 -3.50
N LEU A 72 2.05 1.43 -4.35
CA LEU A 72 1.57 0.39 -5.25
C LEU A 72 1.90 -0.97 -4.65
N SER A 73 0.93 -1.88 -4.60
CA SER A 73 1.08 -3.23 -4.06
C SER A 73 0.80 -4.27 -5.14
N GLY A 74 1.64 -5.29 -5.19
CA GLY A 74 1.49 -6.41 -6.11
C GLY A 74 2.00 -7.69 -5.50
N ILE A 75 1.56 -8.79 -6.09
CA ILE A 75 1.98 -10.14 -5.71
C ILE A 75 2.51 -10.91 -6.91
N SER A 76 3.48 -11.77 -6.66
CA SER A 76 4.04 -12.67 -7.67
C SER A 76 4.20 -14.09 -7.12
N THR A 77 4.15 -15.07 -8.01
CA THR A 77 4.35 -16.50 -7.69
C THR A 77 5.57 -17.04 -8.43
N PRO A 78 6.79 -16.91 -7.87
CA PRO A 78 8.01 -17.29 -8.59
C PRO A 78 8.11 -18.80 -8.85
N ASP A 79 7.40 -19.63 -8.09
CA ASP A 79 7.46 -21.10 -8.11
C ASP A 79 6.18 -21.76 -8.61
N GLY A 80 5.39 -21.04 -9.42
CA GLY A 80 4.17 -21.60 -10.03
C GLY A 80 2.99 -21.71 -9.06
N GLY A 81 2.97 -20.89 -8.00
CA GLY A 81 1.80 -20.70 -7.13
C GLY A 81 1.93 -21.30 -5.73
N ARG A 82 3.11 -21.82 -5.35
CA ARG A 82 3.32 -22.38 -4.01
C ARG A 82 3.65 -21.27 -3.01
N THR A 83 4.40 -20.26 -3.43
CA THR A 83 4.70 -19.06 -2.64
C THR A 83 4.07 -17.82 -3.27
N ILE A 84 3.61 -16.92 -2.39
CA ILE A 84 3.08 -15.62 -2.77
C ILE A 84 4.02 -14.57 -2.18
N GLU A 85 4.83 -13.97 -3.04
CA GLU A 85 5.71 -12.87 -2.67
C GLU A 85 4.96 -11.54 -2.83
N GLY A 86 5.00 -10.70 -1.79
CA GLY A 86 4.42 -9.37 -1.81
C GLY A 86 5.48 -8.33 -2.12
N SER A 87 5.18 -7.41 -3.03
CA SER A 87 6.04 -6.29 -3.40
C SER A 87 5.30 -4.97 -3.28
N LEU A 88 5.95 -3.99 -2.65
CA LEU A 88 5.42 -2.63 -2.50
C LEU A 88 6.39 -1.62 -3.12
N GLN A 89 5.84 -0.61 -3.79
CA GLN A 89 6.58 0.57 -4.24
C GLN A 89 5.99 1.80 -3.55
N LEU A 90 6.67 2.26 -2.50
CA LEU A 90 6.36 3.51 -1.82
C LEU A 90 6.99 4.66 -2.60
N PHE A 91 6.19 5.61 -3.07
CA PHE A 91 6.62 6.72 -3.92
C PHE A 91 6.25 8.07 -3.30
N SER A 92 7.22 8.98 -3.24
CA SER A 92 7.01 10.38 -2.88
C SER A 92 6.79 11.21 -4.14
N VAL A 93 5.59 11.76 -4.30
CA VAL A 93 5.20 12.55 -5.47
C VAL A 93 5.99 13.84 -5.57
N GLU A 94 6.23 14.49 -4.43
CA GLU A 94 6.96 15.77 -4.36
C GLU A 94 8.46 15.58 -4.61
N ARG A 95 9.06 14.57 -3.96
CA ARG A 95 10.51 14.34 -4.03
C ARG A 95 10.93 13.54 -5.26
N LYS A 96 9.99 12.92 -5.98
CA LYS A 96 10.25 11.97 -7.08
C LYS A 96 11.23 10.87 -6.67
N GLN A 97 11.08 10.39 -5.44
CA GLN A 97 11.88 9.34 -4.84
C GLN A 97 11.00 8.15 -4.50
N GLN A 98 11.60 6.96 -4.50
CA GLN A 98 10.89 5.73 -4.21
C GLN A 98 11.69 4.80 -3.32
N GLN A 99 10.96 3.95 -2.61
CA GLN A 99 11.50 2.84 -1.85
C GLN A 99 10.72 1.57 -2.23
N LEU A 100 11.47 0.53 -2.58
CA LEU A 100 10.92 -0.81 -2.80
C LEU A 100 10.95 -1.56 -1.48
N LEU A 101 9.83 -2.19 -1.12
CA LEU A 101 9.65 -2.95 0.11
C LEU A 101 9.08 -4.33 -0.21
N GLU A 102 9.34 -5.29 0.66
CA GLU A 102 8.75 -6.63 0.62
C GLU A 102 7.56 -6.67 1.58
N GLY A 103 6.37 -6.98 1.08
CA GLY A 103 5.15 -6.98 1.88
C GLY A 103 3.87 -7.05 1.07
N HIS A 104 2.79 -7.48 1.69
CA HIS A 104 1.54 -7.82 0.98
C HIS A 104 0.46 -6.75 1.07
N ALA A 105 0.42 -5.98 2.16
CA ALA A 105 -0.59 -4.97 2.40
C ALA A 105 0.03 -3.71 3.00
N ALA A 106 -0.44 -2.55 2.58
CA ALA A 106 0.02 -1.25 3.08
C ALA A 106 -1.07 -0.19 2.97
N ASN A 107 -1.01 0.82 3.84
CA ASN A 107 -1.94 1.94 3.81
C ASN A 107 -1.37 3.18 4.52
N PHE A 108 -2.06 4.30 4.35
CA PHE A 108 -1.78 5.57 4.99
C PHE A 108 -2.96 6.03 5.84
N ALA A 109 -2.68 6.84 6.85
CA ALA A 109 -3.68 7.64 7.55
C ALA A 109 -3.02 8.78 8.31
N ASP A 110 -3.77 9.85 8.53
CA ASP A 110 -3.42 10.85 9.53
C ASP A 110 -4.05 10.43 10.85
N ALA A 111 -3.24 10.11 11.86
CA ALA A 111 -3.72 9.64 13.15
C ALA A 111 -2.82 10.09 14.30
N PRO A 112 -3.38 10.33 15.50
CA PRO A 112 -2.58 10.51 16.70
C PRO A 112 -1.90 9.20 17.08
N VAL A 113 -0.67 9.31 17.58
CA VAL A 113 0.15 8.17 18.02
C VAL A 113 0.36 8.14 19.53
N ASP A 114 -0.07 9.20 20.22
CA ASP A 114 0.03 9.38 21.66
C ASP A 114 -1.15 10.24 22.17
N ASP A 115 -1.16 10.49 23.48
CA ASP A 115 -2.20 11.23 24.16
C ASP A 115 -2.24 12.74 23.83
N SER A 116 -1.29 13.25 23.02
CA SER A 116 -1.33 14.66 22.58
C SER A 116 -2.52 14.95 21.67
N GLY A 117 -3.04 13.93 20.99
CA GLY A 117 -4.11 14.05 20.01
C GLY A 117 -3.67 14.69 18.68
N GLU A 118 -2.40 15.07 18.52
CA GLU A 118 -1.89 15.62 17.27
C GLU A 118 -1.75 14.51 16.22
N ALA A 119 -2.50 14.62 15.12
CA ALA A 119 -2.44 13.64 14.04
C ALA A 119 -1.19 13.83 13.19
N ILE A 120 -0.47 12.74 12.95
CA ILE A 120 0.68 12.71 12.04
C ILE A 120 0.40 11.79 10.85
N GLY A 121 1.09 12.06 9.73
CA GLY A 121 0.97 11.24 8.52
C GLY A 121 1.68 9.90 8.67
N LEU A 122 0.91 8.85 8.89
CA LEU A 122 1.40 7.49 9.07
C LEU A 122 1.45 6.72 7.75
N PHE A 123 2.46 5.86 7.66
CA PHE A 123 2.51 4.75 6.72
C PHE A 123 2.64 3.45 7.50
N SER A 124 1.78 2.48 7.18
CA SER A 124 1.84 1.15 7.76
C SER A 124 1.82 0.09 6.67
N PHE A 125 2.62 -0.96 6.86
CA PHE A 125 2.65 -2.10 5.96
C PHE A 125 2.98 -3.41 6.68
N MET A 126 2.48 -4.51 6.14
CA MET A 126 2.77 -5.88 6.57
C MET A 126 3.94 -6.43 5.75
N GLU A 127 5.12 -6.47 6.37
CA GLU A 127 6.34 -7.05 5.82
C GLU A 127 6.29 -8.57 5.88
N ARG A 128 6.70 -9.20 4.78
CA ARG A 128 7.19 -10.59 4.76
C ARG A 128 8.21 -10.71 3.63
N LYS A 129 9.45 -11.02 4.00
CA LYS A 129 10.56 -11.15 3.06
C LYS A 129 10.49 -12.45 2.26
N ALA A 130 11.02 -12.42 1.04
CA ALA A 130 11.15 -13.61 0.21
C ALA A 130 11.88 -14.74 0.97
N GLY A 131 11.33 -15.95 0.90
CA GLY A 131 11.88 -17.13 1.59
C GLY A 131 11.71 -17.15 3.12
N SER A 132 11.00 -16.18 3.70
CA SER A 132 10.73 -16.13 5.15
C SER A 132 9.24 -16.31 5.46
N THR A 133 8.94 -17.00 6.56
CA THR A 133 7.60 -17.05 7.16
C THR A 133 7.40 -15.95 8.21
N ALA A 134 8.48 -15.28 8.63
CA ALA A 134 8.41 -14.18 9.58
C ALA A 134 7.63 -13.02 8.97
N THR A 135 6.61 -12.57 9.71
CA THR A 135 5.73 -11.48 9.29
C THR A 135 5.83 -10.38 10.32
N LYS A 136 5.94 -9.13 9.87
CA LYS A 136 6.10 -7.98 10.76
C LYS A 136 5.19 -6.84 10.32
N LEU A 137 4.44 -6.27 11.25
CA LEU A 137 3.73 -5.02 11.03
C LEU A 137 4.69 -3.86 11.31
N HIS A 138 4.72 -2.91 10.39
CA HIS A 138 5.38 -1.62 10.60
C HIS A 138 4.35 -0.50 10.65
N ILE A 139 4.53 0.46 11.55
CA ILE A 139 3.78 1.72 11.60
C ILE A 139 4.81 2.82 11.78
N MET A 140 4.85 3.83 10.92
CA MET A 140 5.87 4.88 11.01
C MET A 140 5.38 6.23 10.51
N ASP A 141 5.99 7.29 11.05
CA ASP A 141 5.87 8.64 10.51
C ASP A 141 6.55 8.70 9.14
N LEU A 142 5.73 8.97 8.13
CA LEU A 142 6.15 9.07 6.75
C LEU A 142 7.01 10.30 6.48
N ALA A 143 6.76 11.41 7.18
CA ALA A 143 7.52 12.64 7.06
C ALA A 143 8.86 12.60 7.83
N ARG A 144 9.04 11.61 8.72
CA ARG A 144 10.18 11.47 9.64
C ARG A 144 10.43 12.73 10.48
N LYS A 145 9.39 13.49 10.80
CA LYS A 145 9.44 14.67 11.66
C LYS A 145 9.49 14.28 13.14
N THR A 146 8.72 13.26 13.53
CA THR A 146 8.62 12.80 14.92
C THR A 146 9.50 11.59 15.22
N HIS A 147 10.15 11.03 14.19
CA HIS A 147 10.87 9.75 14.25
C HIS A 147 10.03 8.56 14.74
N TYR A 148 8.70 8.72 14.76
CA TYR A 148 7.79 7.69 15.21
C TYR A 148 7.92 6.42 14.35
N LYS A 149 8.18 5.28 14.99
CA LYS A 149 8.30 3.97 14.34
C LYS A 149 8.02 2.85 15.32
N VAL A 150 7.01 2.05 15.00
CA VAL A 150 6.64 0.80 15.66
C VAL A 150 6.87 -0.36 14.70
N GLY A 151 7.32 -1.49 15.23
CA GLY A 151 7.57 -2.71 14.47
C GLY A 151 7.28 -3.93 15.31
N VAL A 152 6.19 -4.64 15.02
CA VAL A 152 5.70 -5.76 15.83
C VAL A 152 5.65 -7.03 14.99
N ASP A 153 6.14 -8.12 15.57
CA ASP A 153 6.11 -9.41 14.90
C ASP A 153 4.67 -9.96 14.94
N VAL A 154 4.17 -10.42 13.80
CA VAL A 154 2.80 -10.90 13.66
C VAL A 154 2.83 -12.44 13.65
N PRO A 155 2.32 -13.09 14.71
CA PRO A 155 2.29 -14.55 14.78
C PRO A 155 1.23 -15.07 13.81
N MET A 156 1.68 -15.50 12.64
CA MET A 156 0.79 -16.07 11.62
C MET A 156 0.36 -17.50 12.02
N PRO A 157 -0.87 -17.91 11.68
CA PRO A 157 -1.38 -19.25 12.02
C PRO A 157 -0.51 -20.36 11.42
N ALA A 158 -0.07 -21.31 12.25
CA ALA A 158 0.85 -22.39 11.86
C ALA A 158 0.20 -23.37 10.87
N GLU A 159 -1.12 -23.53 10.95
CA GLU A 159 -1.94 -24.35 10.07
C GLU A 159 -2.04 -23.80 8.63
N ASN A 160 -1.70 -22.52 8.41
CA ASN A 160 -1.74 -21.90 7.09
C ASN A 160 -0.49 -21.05 6.81
N PRO A 161 0.67 -21.69 6.60
CA PRO A 161 1.96 -21.00 6.46
C PRO A 161 2.04 -20.14 5.18
N SER A 162 1.18 -20.39 4.19
CA SER A 162 1.10 -19.59 2.96
C SER A 162 0.12 -18.42 3.07
N ASP A 163 -0.56 -18.24 4.21
CA ASP A 163 -1.46 -17.12 4.42
C ASP A 163 -0.71 -15.79 4.44
N PHE A 164 -1.33 -14.74 3.91
CA PHE A 164 -0.74 -13.41 3.79
C PHE A 164 -1.81 -12.32 3.92
N ALA A 165 -1.36 -11.12 4.31
CA ALA A 165 -2.24 -9.96 4.44
C ALA A 165 -2.78 -9.53 3.06
N VAL A 166 -4.09 -9.43 2.92
CA VAL A 166 -4.76 -8.94 1.70
C VAL A 166 -5.24 -7.50 1.82
N SER A 167 -5.44 -7.03 3.05
CA SER A 167 -5.84 -5.65 3.32
C SER A 167 -5.27 -5.16 4.65
N LEU A 168 -4.98 -3.86 4.70
CA LEU A 168 -4.56 -3.12 5.88
C LEU A 168 -5.32 -1.80 5.93
N HIS A 169 -5.91 -1.49 7.08
CA HIS A 169 -6.63 -0.24 7.32
C HIS A 169 -6.23 0.37 8.65
N ILE A 170 -5.88 1.65 8.63
CA ILE A 170 -5.61 2.41 9.85
C ILE A 170 -6.89 3.19 10.19
N SER A 171 -7.35 3.11 11.43
CA SER A 171 -8.54 3.78 11.94
C SER A 171 -8.15 4.87 12.93
N PRO A 172 -8.04 6.15 12.49
CA PRO A 172 -7.70 7.25 13.38
C PRO A 172 -8.70 7.41 14.54
N LYS A 173 -9.98 7.14 14.27
CA LYS A 173 -11.06 7.24 15.27
C LYS A 173 -10.85 6.31 16.47
N HIS A 174 -10.31 5.12 16.24
CA HIS A 174 -10.15 4.11 17.29
C HIS A 174 -8.70 3.95 17.75
N GLY A 175 -7.74 4.61 17.08
CA GLY A 175 -6.33 4.42 17.38
C GLY A 175 -5.82 3.02 16.97
N MET A 176 -6.42 2.38 15.95
CA MET A 176 -6.16 0.96 15.64
C MET A 176 -5.73 0.73 14.19
N VAL A 177 -4.90 -0.28 13.95
CA VAL A 177 -4.61 -0.88 12.64
C VAL A 177 -5.30 -2.23 12.53
N TYR A 178 -6.08 -2.41 11.47
CA TYR A 178 -6.77 -3.65 11.13
C TYR A 178 -6.10 -4.30 9.93
N VAL A 179 -5.79 -5.59 10.04
CA VAL A 179 -5.24 -6.38 8.94
C VAL A 179 -6.13 -7.60 8.72
N LEU A 180 -6.52 -7.82 7.46
CA LEU A 180 -7.23 -9.04 7.05
C LEU A 180 -6.33 -9.89 6.16
N THR A 181 -6.36 -11.20 6.35
CA THR A 181 -5.58 -12.15 5.55
C THR A 181 -6.44 -12.91 4.55
N LYS A 182 -5.77 -13.56 3.59
CA LYS A 182 -6.44 -14.41 2.60
C LYS A 182 -7.13 -15.62 3.27
N GLY A 183 -6.56 -16.13 4.35
CA GLY A 183 -7.10 -17.22 5.17
C GLY A 183 -8.28 -16.83 6.04
N GLY A 184 -8.69 -15.55 6.05
CA GLY A 184 -9.83 -15.06 6.83
C GLY A 184 -9.50 -14.66 8.26
N TYR A 185 -8.21 -14.51 8.60
CA TYR A 185 -7.80 -14.01 9.90
C TYR A 185 -7.88 -12.49 9.94
N ALA A 186 -8.30 -11.97 11.10
CA ALA A 186 -8.29 -10.55 11.40
C ALA A 186 -7.31 -10.28 12.54
N PHE A 187 -6.35 -9.38 12.29
CA PHE A 187 -5.45 -8.85 13.29
C PHE A 187 -5.82 -7.40 13.58
N VAL A 188 -5.68 -7.01 14.85
CA VAL A 188 -5.94 -5.65 15.33
C VAL A 188 -4.75 -5.25 16.18
N PHE A 189 -4.22 -4.05 15.94
CA PHE A 189 -3.06 -3.53 16.64
C PHE A 189 -3.32 -2.09 17.07
N ASP A 190 -2.89 -1.72 18.26
CA ASP A 190 -2.86 -0.33 18.68
C ASP A 190 -1.86 0.48 17.84
N ILE A 191 -2.23 1.69 17.41
CA ILE A 191 -1.38 2.51 16.54
C ILE A 191 -0.09 2.91 17.26
N GLY A 192 -0.17 3.27 18.55
CA GLY A 192 0.90 3.87 19.37
C GLY A 192 1.96 2.87 19.84
N SER A 193 1.53 1.65 20.15
CA SER A 193 2.37 0.59 20.72
C SER A 193 2.56 -0.61 19.79
N GLY A 194 1.61 -0.83 18.87
CA GLY A 194 1.53 -2.04 18.05
C GLY A 194 1.07 -3.28 18.83
N ALA A 195 0.60 -3.12 20.07
CA ALA A 195 0.06 -4.20 20.90
C ALA A 195 -1.27 -4.75 20.38
#